data_AF-A0A378MVH0-F1
#
_entry.id   AF-A0A378MVH0-F1
#
_cell.length_a   1.000
_cell.length_b   1.000
_cell.length_c   1.000
_cell.angle_alpha   90.00
_cell.angle_beta   90.00
_cell.angle_gamma   90.00
#
_symmetry.space_group_name_H-M   'P 1'
#
loop_
_entity.id
_entity.type
_entity.pdbx_description
1 polymer ?
#
loop_
_entity_poly.entity_id
_entity_poly.type
_entity_poly.pdbx_seq_one_letter_code
_entity_poly.pdbx_strand_id
1 'polypeptide(L)'
;MFNDQKDGMERQLQQLSQLGLLSQFVGMLTDSRSFLSYTRHEYFRRILCEMIGGWVERGEAPNDLNLLGNMVKNICYDNAKGYFK
;
A
#
# COMPACT_ATOMS: atom_id res chain seq x y z
N MET A 1 11.42 11.47 8.83
CA MET A 1 9.96 11.37 8.57
C MET A 1 9.34 10.54 9.70
N PHE A 2 8.38 11.08 10.48
CA PHE A 2 7.82 10.40 11.67
C PHE A 2 6.60 9.51 11.37
N ASN A 3 6.02 9.65 10.17
CA ASN A 3 4.78 8.98 9.79
C ASN A 3 5.00 7.62 9.10
N ASP A 4 6.26 7.22 8.86
CA ASP A 4 6.60 5.90 8.31
C ASP A 4 6.61 4.82 9.41
N GLN A 5 5.41 4.56 9.93
CA GLN A 5 5.07 3.58 10.97
C GLN A 5 3.59 3.19 10.82
N LYS A 6 3.12 2.12 11.49
CA LYS A 6 1.77 1.55 11.29
C LYS A 6 0.64 2.58 11.23
N ASP A 7 0.44 3.35 12.29
CA ASP A 7 -0.66 4.32 12.39
C ASP A 7 -0.58 5.38 11.28
N GLY A 8 0.63 5.87 10.98
CA GLY A 8 0.82 6.88 9.94
C GLY A 8 0.52 6.36 8.55
N MET A 9 0.94 5.13 8.24
CA MET A 9 0.63 4.45 6.98
C MET A 9 -0.86 4.13 6.85
N GLU A 10 -1.49 3.57 7.88
CA GLU A 10 -2.92 3.25 7.89
C GLU A 10 -3.75 4.51 7.66
N ARG A 11 -3.45 5.60 8.38
CA ARG A 11 -4.14 6.88 8.20
C ARG A 11 -3.96 7.44 6.80
N GLN A 12 -2.75 7.42 6.25
CA GLN A 12 -2.50 7.92 4.90
C GLN A 12 -3.24 7.10 3.85
N LEU A 13 -3.19 5.76 3.95
CA LEU A 13 -3.87 4.86 3.03
C LEU A 13 -5.40 5.02 3.10
N GLN A 14 -5.95 5.18 4.30
CA GLN A 14 -7.38 5.44 4.50
C GLN A 14 -7.83 6.77 3.91
N GLN A 15 -7.05 7.84 4.09
CA GLN A 15 -7.39 9.14 3.48
C GLN A 15 -7.27 9.08 1.94
N LEU A 16 -6.26 8.40 1.41
CA LEU A 16 -6.10 8.23 -0.02
C LEU A 16 -7.21 7.38 -0.65
N SER A 17 -7.70 6.35 0.05
CA SER A 17 -8.81 5.52 -0.45
C SER A 17 -10.15 6.28 -0.44
N GLN A 18 -10.34 7.20 0.52
CA GLN A 18 -11.56 8.00 0.62
C GLN A 18 -11.59 9.19 -0.36
N LEU A 19 -10.44 9.83 -0.60
CA LEU A 19 -10.36 11.10 -1.34
C LEU A 19 -9.74 10.96 -2.73
N GLY A 20 -9.18 9.79 -3.06
CA GLY A 20 -8.47 9.55 -4.32
C GLY A 20 -8.61 8.12 -4.83
N LEU A 21 -7.65 7.70 -5.65
CA LEU A 21 -7.61 6.38 -6.28
C LEU A 21 -6.47 5.55 -5.69
N LEU A 22 -6.75 4.78 -4.64
CA LEU A 22 -5.74 3.91 -4.01
C LEU A 22 -5.09 2.94 -5.02
N SER A 23 -5.85 2.46 -6.01
CA SER A 23 -5.36 1.56 -7.06
C SER A 23 -4.23 2.15 -7.92
N GLN A 24 -4.14 3.48 -8.00
CA GLN A 24 -3.09 4.21 -8.74
C GLN A 24 -1.97 4.72 -7.82
N PHE A 25 -1.99 4.38 -6.52
CA PHE A 25 -0.95 4.81 -5.60
C PHE A 25 0.42 4.30 -6.05
N VAL A 26 1.40 5.20 -6.11
CA VAL A 26 2.78 4.91 -6.54
C VAL A 26 3.49 3.96 -5.58
N GLY A 27 3.07 3.91 -4.31
CA GLY A 27 3.56 2.95 -3.34
C GLY A 27 4.58 3.53 -2.36
N MET A 28 5.47 2.66 -1.88
CA MET A 28 6.37 2.93 -0.75
C MET A 28 7.79 3.26 -1.19
N LEU A 29 8.46 4.12 -0.43
CA LEU A 29 9.90 4.39 -0.53
C LEU A 29 10.53 4.44 0.87
N THR A 30 11.77 3.99 1.02
CA THR A 30 12.38 3.88 2.37
C THR A 30 12.81 5.22 2.96
N ASP A 31 13.10 6.22 2.11
CA ASP A 31 13.70 7.52 2.46
C ASP A 31 14.86 7.37 3.47
N SER A 32 15.69 6.35 3.26
CA SER A 32 16.71 5.94 4.22
C SER A 32 18.07 5.83 3.56
N ARG A 33 19.10 6.22 4.32
CA ARG A 33 20.52 5.99 3.96
C ARG A 33 21.02 4.60 4.39
N SER A 34 20.20 3.82 5.11
CA SER A 34 20.56 2.49 5.59
C SER A 34 20.18 1.42 4.57
N PHE A 35 21.13 0.56 4.20
CA PHE A 35 20.87 -0.62 3.36
C PHE A 35 19.92 -1.63 4.01
N LEU A 36 19.80 -1.63 5.34
CA LEU A 36 18.88 -2.55 6.04
C LEU A 36 17.43 -2.05 6.04
N SER A 37 17.17 -0.88 5.46
CA SER A 37 15.84 -0.26 5.48
C SER A 37 14.82 -0.91 4.54
N TYR A 38 15.23 -1.83 3.66
CA TYR A 38 14.30 -2.49 2.72
C TYR A 38 13.20 -3.30 3.42
N THR A 39 13.39 -3.69 4.68
CA THR A 39 12.34 -4.29 5.53
C THR A 39 11.14 -3.36 5.73
N ARG A 40 11.29 -2.03 5.55
CA ARG A 40 10.18 -1.07 5.54
C ARG A 40 9.17 -1.35 4.41
N HIS A 41 9.64 -1.84 3.27
CA HIS A 41 8.72 -2.26 2.20
C HIS A 41 7.90 -3.49 2.61
N GLU A 42 8.51 -4.46 3.31
CA GLU A 42 7.75 -5.60 3.83
C GLU A 42 6.70 -5.14 4.84
N TYR A 43 7.08 -4.23 5.75
CA TYR A 43 6.18 -3.68 6.74
C TYR A 43 4.97 -2.96 6.09
N PHE A 44 5.22 -2.09 5.12
CA PHE A 44 4.18 -1.45 4.31
C PHE A 44 3.27 -2.48 3.60
N ARG A 45 3.85 -3.50 2.96
CA ARG A 45 3.08 -4.55 2.25
C ARG A 45 2.13 -5.30 3.18
N ARG A 46 2.59 -5.62 4.39
CA ARG A 46 1.75 -6.29 5.40
C ARG A 46 0.57 -5.41 5.80
N ILE A 47 0.80 -4.14 6.08
CA ILE A 47 -0.25 -3.17 6.45
C ILE A 47 -1.26 -3.02 5.30
N LEU A 48 -0.78 -2.86 4.06
CA LEU A 48 -1.66 -2.75 2.88
C LEU A 48 -2.55 -3.99 2.72
N CYS A 49 -1.96 -5.19 2.82
CA CYS A 49 -2.70 -6.45 2.71
C CYS A 49 -3.67 -6.67 3.88
N GLU A 50 -3.29 -6.31 5.11
CA GLU A 50 -4.16 -6.38 6.30
C GLU A 50 -5.37 -5.45 6.13
N MET A 51 -5.16 -4.22 5.66
CA MET A 51 -6.23 -3.26 5.41
C MET A 51 -7.21 -3.75 4.34
N ILE A 52 -6.70 -4.20 3.18
CA ILE A 52 -7.54 -4.72 2.08
C ILE A 52 -8.27 -6.00 2.50
N GLY A 53 -7.59 -6.92 3.19
CA GLY A 53 -8.20 -8.15 3.73
C GLY A 53 -9.33 -7.83 4.70
N GLY A 54 -9.13 -6.86 5.59
CA GLY A 54 -10.18 -6.39 6.49
C GLY A 54 -11.39 -5.80 5.77
N TRP A 55 -11.21 -5.06 4.66
CA TRP A 55 -12.32 -4.60 3.83
C TRP A 55 -13.12 -5.76 3.23
N VAL A 56 -12.43 -6.81 2.78
CA VAL A 56 -13.09 -8.02 2.24
C VAL A 56 -13.89 -8.74 3.33
N GLU A 57 -13.30 -8.96 4.51
CA GLU A 57 -13.97 -9.63 5.62
C GLU A 57 -15.23 -8.90 6.10
N ARG A 58 -15.22 -7.56 6.05
CA ARG A 58 -16.39 -6.73 6.40
C ARG A 58 -17.41 -6.57 5.27
N GLY A 59 -17.15 -7.11 4.08
CA GLY A 59 -18.00 -6.93 2.91
C GLY A 59 -17.95 -5.52 2.29
N GLU A 60 -16.93 -4.73 2.63
CA GLU A 60 -16.68 -3.39 2.09
C GLU A 60 -15.99 -3.45 0.72
N ALA A 61 -15.30 -4.54 0.41
CA ALA A 61 -14.66 -4.81 -0.87
C ALA A 61 -15.02 -6.24 -1.38
N PRO A 62 -15.09 -6.46 -2.70
CA PRO A 62 -15.36 -7.78 -3.25
C PRO A 62 -14.22 -8.75 -2.95
N ASN A 63 -14.55 -10.00 -2.60
CA ASN A 63 -13.57 -11.07 -2.42
C ASN A 63 -13.09 -11.63 -3.79
N ASP A 64 -12.47 -10.78 -4.59
CA ASP A 64 -11.89 -11.14 -5.89
C ASP A 64 -10.36 -11.02 -5.82
N LEU A 65 -9.70 -12.18 -5.72
CA LEU A 65 -8.24 -12.27 -5.63
C LEU A 65 -7.53 -11.78 -6.90
N ASN A 66 -8.15 -11.90 -8.07
CA ASN A 66 -7.54 -11.38 -9.30
C ASN A 66 -7.55 -9.85 -9.28
N LEU A 67 -8.69 -9.25 -8.93
CA LEU A 67 -8.81 -7.80 -8.84
C LEU A 67 -7.89 -7.22 -7.76
N LEU A 68 -8.02 -7.71 -6.52
CA LEU A 68 -7.28 -7.19 -5.37
C LEU A 68 -5.81 -7.56 -5.40
N GLY A 69 -5.47 -8.77 -5.86
CA GLY A 69 -4.08 -9.19 -6.04
C GLY A 69 -3.34 -8.35 -7.08
N ASN A 70 -4.01 -8.01 -8.20
CA ASN A 70 -3.45 -7.08 -9.18
C ASN A 70 -3.29 -5.67 -8.61
N MET A 71 -4.25 -5.18 -7.82
CA MET A 71 -4.12 -3.88 -7.15
C MET A 71 -2.90 -3.84 -6.20
N VAL A 72 -2.75 -4.87 -5.35
CA VAL A 72 -1.60 -4.97 -4.44
C VAL A 72 -0.29 -5.01 -5.22
N LYS A 73 -0.20 -5.83 -6.27
CA LYS A 73 0.98 -5.90 -7.14
C LYS A 73 1.33 -4.54 -7.76
N ASN A 74 0.31 -3.84 -8.25
CA ASN A 74 0.46 -2.52 -8.85
C ASN A 74 1.02 -1.50 -7.85
N ILE A 75 0.42 -1.40 -6.66
CA ILE A 75 0.88 -0.49 -5.60
C ILE A 75 2.30 -0.86 -5.13
N CYS A 76 2.64 -2.15 -5.11
CA CYS A 76 3.95 -2.60 -4.64
C CYS A 76 5.08 -2.40 -5.64
N TYR A 77 4.80 -2.22 -6.94
CA TYR A 77 5.83 -2.14 -7.97
C TYR A 77 5.37 -1.49 -9.29
N ASP A 78 4.34 -2.02 -9.94
CA ASP A 78 4.06 -1.66 -11.35
C ASP A 78 3.65 -0.18 -11.52
N ASN A 79 2.97 0.41 -10.53
CA ASN A 79 2.58 1.82 -10.56
C ASN A 79 3.82 2.74 -10.53
N ALA A 80 4.74 2.54 -9.58
CA ALA A 80 5.99 3.30 -9.53
C ALA A 80 6.80 3.15 -10.80
N LYS A 81 6.94 1.91 -11.29
CA LYS A 81 7.66 1.63 -12.54
C LYS A 81 7.05 2.35 -13.73
N GLY A 82 5.72 2.48 -13.80
CA GLY A 82 5.03 3.21 -14.86
C GLY A 82 5.14 4.73 -14.72
N TYR A 83 5.09 5.24 -13.49
CA TYR A 83 5.07 6.68 -13.21
C TYR A 83 6.42 7.37 -13.44
N PHE A 84 7.53 6.71 -13.11
CA PHE A 84 8.89 7.27 -13.20
C PHE A 84 9.64 6.89 -14.49
N LYS A 85 8.92 6.59 -15.57
CA LYS A 85 9.52 6.39 -16.89
C LYS A 85 9.89 7.71 -17.56
#